data_AF-A0A1U7N7V5-F1
#
_entry.id   AF-A0A1U7N7V5-F1
#
_cell.length_a   1.000
_cell.length_b   1.000
_cell.length_c   1.000
_cell.angle_alpha   90.00
_cell.angle_beta   90.00
_cell.angle_gamma   90.00
#
_symmetry.space_group_name_H-M   'P 1'
#
loop_
_entity.id
_entity.type
_entity.pdbx_description
1 polymer ?
#
loop_
_entity_poly.entity_id
_entity_poly.type
_entity_poly.pdbx_seq_one_letter_code
_entity_poly.pdbx_strand_id
1 'polypeptide(L)' 'MKNQKLVVRVTEFEKKQLQEEADRRGMTYSELLRSFIARLPLPKDSVQNSSRR' A
#
# COMPACT_ATOMS: atom_id res chain seq x y z
N MET A 1 -4.54 -3.56 -13.47
CA MET A 1 -3.39 -4.38 -13.01
C MET A 1 -2.46 -3.53 -12.16
N LYS A 2 -1.73 -4.15 -11.22
CA LYS A 2 -0.80 -3.46 -10.29
C LYS A 2 0.60 -3.40 -10.92
N ASN A 3 0.90 -2.36 -11.70
CA ASN A 3 2.12 -2.28 -12.54
C ASN A 3 3.18 -1.26 -12.08
N GLN A 4 2.87 -0.41 -11.11
CA GLN A 4 3.82 0.57 -10.57
C GLN A 4 4.63 -0.04 -9.41
N LYS A 5 5.95 0.18 -9.41
CA LYS A 5 6.86 -0.31 -8.37
C LYS A 5 7.12 0.79 -7.35
N LEU A 6 6.87 0.48 -6.07
CA LEU A 6 7.27 1.32 -4.94
C LEU A 6 8.49 0.67 -4.27
N VAL A 7 9.59 1.41 -4.13
CA VAL A 7 10.77 0.98 -3.39
C VAL A 7 10.92 1.87 -2.17
N VAL A 8 10.91 1.27 -0.99
CA VAL A 8 11.04 1.98 0.29
C VAL A 8 12.29 1.46 1.00
N ARG A 9 13.17 2.38 1.43
CA ARG A 9 14.27 2.03 2.33
C ARG A 9 13.74 2.07 3.76
N VAL A 10 14.03 1.03 4.51
CA VAL A 10 13.62 0.89 5.92
C VAL A 10 14.81 0.39 6.72
N THR A 11 14.78 0.66 8.02
CA THR A 11 15.69 0.07 8.99
C THR A 11 15.34 -1.40 9.24
N GLU A 12 16.28 -2.15 9.83
CA GLU A 12 16.03 -3.53 10.26
C GLU A 12 14.89 -3.63 11.28
N PHE A 13 14.75 -2.63 12.15
CA PHE A 13 13.68 -2.58 13.14
C PHE A 13 12.30 -2.45 12.48
N GLU A 14 12.13 -1.50 11.56
CA GLU A 14 10.87 -1.31 10.82
C GLU A 14 10.53 -2.55 9.97
N LYS A 15 11.54 -3.20 9.39
CA LYS A 15 11.35 -4.44 8.65
C LYS A 15 10.84 -5.58 9.54
N LYS A 16 11.36 -5.72 10.77
CA LYS A 16 10.87 -6.71 11.74
C LYS A 16 9.43 -6.43 12.15
N GLN A 17 9.10 -5.17 12.45
CA GLN A 17 7.72 -4.79 12.77
C GLN A 17 6.76 -5.13 11.62
N LEU A 18 7.20 -4.89 10.38
CA LEU A 18 6.41 -5.23 9.20
C LEU A 18 6.21 -6.75 9.06
N GLN A 19 7.24 -7.56 9.35
CA GLN A 19 7.16 -9.02 9.34
C GLN A 19 6.19 -9.56 10.39
N GLU A 20 6.30 -9.11 11.63
CA GLU A 20 5.43 -9.57 12.72
C GLU A 20 3.96 -9.28 12.43
N GLU A 21 3.65 -8.09 11.88
CA GLU A 21 2.28 -7.71 11.54
C GLU A 21 1.76 -8.47 10.31
N ALA A 22 2.63 -8.75 9.35
CA ALA A 22 2.33 -9.59 8.19
C ALA A 22 1.98 -11.01 8.62
N ASP A 23 2.78 -11.61 9.50
CA ASP A 23 2.55 -12.96 10.04
C ASP A 23 1.28 -13.02 10.86
N ARG A 24 1.05 -12.03 11.75
CA ARG A 24 -0.16 -11.95 12.57
C ARG A 24 -1.44 -11.91 11.74
N ARG A 25 -1.40 -11.32 10.54
CA ARG A 25 -2.54 -11.20 9.63
C ARG A 25 -2.58 -12.27 8.54
N GLY A 26 -1.56 -13.13 8.43
CA GLY A 26 -1.41 -14.07 7.32
C GLY A 26 -1.32 -13.37 5.95
N MET A 27 -0.67 -12.20 5.89
CA MET A 27 -0.54 -11.38 4.68
C MET A 27 0.92 -11.22 4.28
N THR A 28 1.18 -11.00 3.00
CA THR A 28 2.50 -10.53 2.55
C THR A 28 2.70 -9.05 2.88
N TYR A 29 3.95 -8.59 2.91
CA TYR A 29 4.26 -7.16 3.11
C TYR A 29 3.58 -6.28 2.07
N SER A 30 3.53 -6.76 0.81
CA SER A 30 2.88 -6.05 -0.29
C SER A 30 1.38 -5.88 -0.05
N GLU A 31 0.71 -6.89 0.51
CA GLU A 31 -0.71 -6.82 0.84
C GLU A 31 -0.97 -5.95 2.05
N LEU A 32 -0.12 -6.03 3.07
CA LEU A 32 -0.20 -5.19 4.26
C LEU A 32 -0.05 -3.70 3.89
N LEU A 33 0.97 -3.35 3.12
CA LEU A 33 1.19 -1.98 2.64
C LEU A 33 0.04 -1.49 1.75
N ARG A 34 -0.49 -2.34 0.87
CA ARG A 34 -1.67 -1.99 0.06
C ARG A 34 -2.92 -1.80 0.92
N SER A 35 -3.11 -2.61 1.95
CA SER A 35 -4.23 -2.47 2.90
C SER A 35 -4.10 -1.21 3.75
N PHE A 36 -2.87 -0.77 4.03
CA PHE A 36 -2.61 0.54 4.60
C PHE A 36 -2.98 1.66 3.63
N ILE A 37 -2.47 1.61 2.39
CA ILE A 37 -2.75 2.61 1.34
C ILE A 37 -4.26 2.71 1.06
N ALA A 38 -4.98 1.60 1.06
CA ALA A 38 -6.43 1.56 0.81
C ALA A 38 -7.27 2.31 1.87
N ARG A 39 -6.70 2.58 3.05
CA ARG A 39 -7.35 3.37 4.10
C ARG A 39 -7.08 4.87 3.98
N LEU A 40 -6.18 5.28 3.09
CA LEU A 40 -5.90 6.68 2.80
C LEU A 40 -7.03 7.30 1.97
N PRO A 41 -7.26 8.61 2.06
CA PRO A 41 -8.27 9.29 1.25
C PRO A 41 -7.97 9.14 -0.25
N LEU A 42 -9.04 9.22 -1.06
CA LEU A 42 -8.91 9.17 -2.51
C LEU A 42 -8.08 10.36 -3.04
N PRO A 43 -7.23 10.16 -4.06
CA PRO A 43 -6.48 11.25 -4.68
C PRO A 43 -7.43 12.31 -5.27
N LYS A 44 -7.15 13.59 -5.05
CA LYS A 44 -8.01 14.71 -5.49
C LYS A 44 -8.25 14.73 -7.01
N ASP A 45 -7.26 14.28 -7.79
CA ASP A 45 -7.34 14.27 -9.26
C ASP A 45 -8.11 13.08 -9.84
N SER A 46 -8.51 12.11 -9.01
CA SER A 46 -9.25 10.93 -9.46
C SER A 46 -10.72 11.20 -9.83
N VAL A 47 -11.23 12.42 -9.56
CA VAL A 47 -12.63 12.81 -9.82
C VAL A 47 -12.84 13.45 -11.22
N GLN A 48 -11.78 13.73 -11.99
CA GLN A 48 -11.91 14.49 -13.26
C GLN A 48 -12.11 13.66 -14.53
N ASN A 49 -11.94 12.33 -14.50
CA ASN A 49 -12.00 11.50 -15.73
C ASN A 49 -13.32 10.76 -15.98
N SER A 50 -14.36 11.00 -15.18
CA SER A 50 -15.70 10.41 -15.43
C SER A 50 -16.59 11.24 -16.38
N SER A 51 -16.12 12.38 -16.89
CA SER A 51 -16.85 13.24 -17.82
C SER A 51 -16.10 13.41 -19.15
N ARG A 52 -15.98 12.33 -19.92
CA ARG A 52 -15.87 12.42 -21.38
C ARG A 52 -16.91 11.48 -21.99
N ARG A 53 -18.11 12.03 -22.17
CA ARG A 53 -19.09 11.56 -23.15
C ARG A 53 -18.71 12.11 -24.52
#